data_AF-A0A235B3S9-F1
#
_entry.id   AF-A0A235B3S9-F1
#
_cell.length_a   1.000
_cell.length_b   1.000
_cell.length_c   1.000
_cell.angle_alpha   90.00
_cell.angle_beta   90.00
_cell.angle_gamma   90.00
#
_symmetry.space_group_name_H-M   'P 1'
#
loop_
_entity.id
_entity.type
_entity.pdbx_description
1 polymer ?
#
loop_
_entity_poly.entity_id
_entity_poly.type
_entity_poly.pdbx_seq_one_letter_code
_entity_poly.pdbx_strand_id
1 'polypeptide(L)'
;MIQILYGAIVVIFLAMGGYHLQENPPFAVHNLVIALYFFIILFEFRGKPFSRGIYMLLAFLLLGNAGIQFFYAENNAISGLISLFFAYFALQARRRINQ
;
A
#
# COMPACT_ATOMS: atom_id res chain seq x y z
N MET A 1 17.48 -11.56 -4.08
CA MET A 1 17.35 -11.11 -2.68
C MET A 1 16.19 -10.13 -2.48
N ILE A 2 16.18 -8.97 -3.17
CA ILE A 2 15.14 -7.94 -3.04
C ILE A 2 13.72 -8.50 -3.28
N GLN A 3 13.52 -9.31 -4.32
CA GLN A 3 12.20 -9.88 -4.62
C GLN A 3 11.64 -10.79 -3.50
N ILE A 4 12.50 -11.54 -2.80
CA ILE A 4 12.11 -12.42 -1.69
C ILE A 4 11.64 -11.57 -0.51
N LEU A 5 12.37 -10.50 -0.21
CA LEU A 5 11.99 -9.54 0.85
C LEU A 5 10.62 -8.91 0.57
N TYR A 6 10.41 -8.40 -0.64
CA TYR A 6 9.12 -7.80 -1.03
C TYR A 6 7.99 -8.84 -0.99
N GLY A 7 8.24 -10.06 -1.45
CA GLY A 7 7.27 -11.15 -1.34
C GLY A 7 6.90 -11.47 0.11
N ALA A 8 7.90 -11.55 1.00
CA ALA A 8 7.67 -11.77 2.43
C ALA A 8 6.86 -10.63 3.07
N ILE A 9 7.20 -9.37 2.74
CA ILE A 9 6.45 -8.19 3.19
C ILE A 9 4.99 -8.29 2.76
N VAL A 10 4.71 -8.60 1.49
CA VAL A 10 3.33 -8.76 1.00
C VAL A 10 2.58 -9.81 1.82
N VAL A 11 3.17 -10.99 2.04
CA VAL A 11 2.54 -12.07 2.80
C VAL A 11 2.27 -11.66 4.26
N ILE A 12 3.24 -11.02 4.91
CA ILE A 12 3.11 -10.58 6.31
C ILE A 12 1.98 -9.55 6.45
N PHE A 13 1.98 -8.51 5.62
CA PHE A 13 0.94 -7.47 5.67
C PHE A 13 -0.43 -8.02 5.30
N LEU A 14 -0.51 -8.96 4.34
CA LEU A 14 -1.76 -9.61 3.99
C LEU A 14 -2.30 -10.48 5.14
N ALA A 15 -1.43 -11.24 5.82
CA ALA A 15 -1.80 -12.02 6.99
C ALA A 15 -2.25 -11.12 8.16
N MET A 16 -1.51 -10.05 8.45
CA MET A 16 -1.90 -9.09 9.50
C MET A 16 -3.22 -8.39 9.18
N GLY A 17 -3.47 -8.04 7.91
CA GLY A 17 -4.74 -7.49 7.45
C GLY A 17 -5.90 -8.45 7.66
N GLY A 18 -5.72 -9.73 7.30
CA GLY A 18 -6.72 -10.77 7.53
C GLY A 18 -7.00 -11.02 9.01
N TYR A 19 -5.97 -11.03 9.85
CA TYR A 19 -6.11 -11.22 11.30
C TYR A 19 -6.91 -10.10 11.96
N HIS A 20 -6.64 -8.83 11.62
CA HIS A 20 -7.29 -7.68 12.25
C HIS A 20 -8.65 -7.30 11.64
N LEU A 21 -9.14 -8.06 10.64
CA LEU A 21 -10.30 -7.68 9.84
C LEU A 21 -11.56 -7.42 10.67
N GLN A 22 -11.74 -8.17 11.76
CA GLN A 22 -12.89 -8.05 12.64
C GLN A 22 -12.64 -7.11 13.83
N GLU A 23 -11.46 -7.17 14.44
CA GLU A 23 -11.16 -6.47 15.70
C GLU A 23 -10.74 -5.01 15.48
N ASN A 24 -10.01 -4.73 14.40
CA ASN A 24 -9.55 -3.38 14.07
C ASN A 24 -9.62 -3.14 12.56
N PRO A 25 -10.83 -2.89 12.01
CA PRO A 25 -11.03 -2.73 10.57
C PRO A 25 -10.18 -1.61 9.93
N PRO A 26 -9.99 -0.42 10.55
CA PRO A 26 -9.10 0.59 10.00
C PRO A 26 -7.66 0.09 9.86
N PHE A 27 -7.11 -0.57 10.87
CA PHE A 27 -5.75 -1.11 10.81
C PHE A 27 -5.64 -2.26 9.80
N ALA A 28 -6.66 -3.10 9.69
CA ALA A 28 -6.74 -4.15 8.68
C ALA A 28 -6.66 -3.59 7.25
N VAL A 29 -7.47 -2.57 6.95
CA VAL A 29 -7.46 -1.89 5.64
C VAL A 29 -6.09 -1.29 5.35
N HIS A 30 -5.48 -0.62 6.33
CA HIS A 30 -4.12 -0.10 6.17
C HIS A 30 -3.14 -1.21 5.77
N ASN A 31 -3.11 -2.33 6.49
CA ASN A 31 -2.21 -3.42 6.17
C ASN A 31 -2.45 -4.00 4.77
N LEU A 32 -3.72 -4.16 4.36
CA LEU A 32 -4.06 -4.67 3.02
C LEU A 32 -3.64 -3.71 1.91
N VAL A 33 -3.83 -2.39 2.09
CA VAL A 33 -3.42 -1.38 1.10
C VAL A 33 -1.89 -1.29 1.01
N ILE A 34 -1.18 -1.43 2.14
CA ILE A 34 0.29 -1.50 2.15
C ILE A 34 0.79 -2.78 1.46
N ALA A 35 0.14 -3.93 1.69
CA ALA A 35 0.45 -5.17 0.97
C ALA A 35 0.29 -4.98 -0.55
N LEU A 36 -0.80 -4.32 -0.98
CA LEU A 36 -1.05 -4.01 -2.39
C LEU A 36 0.05 -3.12 -2.98
N TYR A 37 0.52 -2.10 -2.25
CA TYR A 37 1.65 -1.26 -2.68
C TYR A 37 2.89 -2.11 -2.97
N PHE A 38 3.32 -2.94 -2.01
CA PHE A 38 4.50 -3.78 -2.19
C PHE A 38 4.33 -4.85 -3.27
N PHE A 39 3.11 -5.36 -3.47
CA PHE A 39 2.79 -6.28 -4.55
C PHE A 39 2.98 -5.62 -5.92
N ILE A 40 2.49 -4.39 -6.10
CA ILE A 40 2.67 -3.64 -7.34
C ILE A 40 4.16 -3.40 -7.63
N ILE A 41 4.93 -2.99 -6.61
CA ILE A 41 6.37 -2.77 -6.74
C ILE A 41 7.14 -4.07 -7.03
N LEU A 42 6.72 -5.21 -6.47
CA LEU A 42 7.31 -6.52 -6.77
C LEU A 42 7.22 -6.85 -8.28
N PHE A 43 6.10 -6.52 -8.92
CA PHE A 43 5.90 -6.71 -10.36
C PHE A 43 6.71 -5.72 -11.21
N GLU A 44 6.87 -4.48 -10.74
CA GLU A 44 7.79 -3.49 -11.33
C GLU A 44 9.23 -4.04 -11.37
N PHE A 45 9.72 -4.60 -10.26
CA PHE A 45 11.06 -5.22 -10.21
C PHE A 45 11.19 -6.52 -11.00
N ARG A 46 10.09 -7.14 -11.41
CA ARG A 46 10.09 -8.31 -12.31
C ARG A 46 10.06 -7.90 -13.78
N GLY A 47 10.16 -6.60 -14.08
CA GLY A 47 10.11 -6.07 -15.45
C GLY A 47 8.71 -6.15 -16.07
N LYS A 48 7.68 -6.36 -15.25
CA LYS A 48 6.28 -6.41 -15.68
C LYS A 48 5.46 -5.37 -14.90
N PRO A 49 5.78 -4.06 -15.05
CA PRO A 49 5.04 -3.03 -14.35
C PRO A 49 3.56 -3.03 -14.75
N PHE A 50 2.71 -2.70 -13.81
CA PHE A 50 1.28 -2.49 -14.07
C PHE A 50 1.04 -1.21 -14.89
N SER A 51 -0.17 -1.04 -15.42
CA SER A 51 -0.53 0.16 -16.18
C SER A 51 -0.53 1.42 -15.31
N ARG A 52 -0.33 2.60 -15.90
CA ARG A 52 -0.36 3.89 -15.19
C ARG A 52 -1.63 4.10 -14.34
N GLY A 53 -2.77 3.58 -14.82
CA GLY A 53 -4.05 3.64 -14.10
C GLY A 53 -4.02 2.92 -12.75
N ILE A 54 -3.31 1.79 -12.66
CA ILE A 54 -3.18 1.04 -11.41
C ILE A 54 -2.38 1.82 -10.37
N TYR A 55 -1.32 2.52 -10.77
CA TYR A 55 -0.56 3.39 -9.86
C TYR A 55 -1.38 4.60 -9.38
N MET A 56 -2.24 5.14 -10.24
CA MET A 56 -3.17 6.20 -9.86
C MET A 56 -4.23 5.70 -8.87
N LEU A 57 -4.82 4.53 -9.14
CA LEU A 57 -5.74 3.87 -8.21
C LEU A 57 -5.07 3.58 -6.87
N LEU A 58 -3.86 3.03 -6.87
CA LEU A 58 -3.08 2.78 -5.66
C LEU A 58 -2.85 4.06 -4.86
N ALA A 59 -2.48 5.16 -5.52
CA ALA A 59 -2.31 6.44 -4.87
C ALA A 59 -3.61 6.95 -4.22
N PHE A 60 -4.76 6.81 -4.90
CA PHE A 60 -6.06 7.17 -4.33
C PHE A 60 -6.43 6.30 -3.13
N LEU A 61 -6.20 4.99 -3.20
CA LEU A 61 -6.46 4.07 -2.09
C LEU A 61 -5.58 4.41 -0.87
N LEU A 62 -4.31 4.72 -1.08
CA LEU A 62 -3.39 5.13 -0.02
C LEU A 62 -3.76 6.48 0.58
N LEU A 63 -4.18 7.44 -0.25
CA LEU A 63 -4.66 8.75 0.21
C LEU A 63 -5.96 8.63 1.02
N GLY A 64 -6.91 7.82 0.55
CA GLY A 64 -8.14 7.52 1.28
C GLY A 64 -7.86 6.80 2.60
N ASN A 65 -6.96 5.82 2.58
CA ASN A 65 -6.52 5.15 3.79
C ASN A 65 -5.85 6.11 4.78
N ALA A 66 -5.02 7.04 4.30
CA ALA A 66 -4.45 8.07 5.16
C ALA A 66 -5.54 8.90 5.86
N GLY A 67 -6.57 9.31 5.12
CA GLY A 67 -7.74 9.99 5.70
C GLY A 67 -8.42 9.15 6.78
N ILE A 68 -8.66 7.87 6.52
CA ILE A 68 -9.23 6.95 7.52
C ILE A 68 -8.34 6.88 8.76
N GLN A 69 -7.02 6.73 8.60
CA GLN A 69 -6.10 6.63 9.73
C GLN A 69 -6.00 7.91 10.56
N PHE A 70 -6.09 9.09 9.93
CA PHE A 70 -6.02 10.37 10.65
C PHE A 70 -7.29 10.70 11.41
N PHE A 71 -8.46 10.39 10.84
CA PHE A 71 -9.73 10.91 11.34
C PHE A 71 -10.62 9.87 12.01
N TYR A 72 -10.40 8.57 11.73
CA TYR A 72 -11.29 7.49 12.19
C TYR A 72 -10.58 6.38 12.98
N ALA A 73 -9.24 6.36 12.99
CA ALA A 73 -8.48 5.36 13.74
C ALA A 73 -7.82 5.99 14.96
N GLU A 74 -8.12 5.45 16.14
CA GLU A 74 -7.55 5.94 17.40
C GLU A 74 -6.02 5.74 17.42
N ASN A 75 -5.26 6.81 17.69
CA ASN A 75 -3.80 6.82 17.81
C ASN A 75 -3.00 6.33 16.58
N ASN A 76 -3.59 6.28 15.38
CA ASN A 76 -2.92 5.77 14.17
C ASN A 76 -2.38 6.85 13.22
N ALA A 77 -2.07 8.05 13.72
CA ALA A 77 -1.54 9.14 12.90
C ALA A 77 -0.25 8.75 12.13
N ILE A 78 0.59 7.88 12.71
CA ILE A 78 1.79 7.36 12.05
C ILE A 78 1.43 6.51 10.82
N SER A 79 0.44 5.61 10.92
CA SER A 79 -0.06 4.82 9.79
C SER A 79 -0.66 5.70 8.69
N GLY A 80 -1.30 6.82 9.08
CA GLY A 80 -1.75 7.85 8.16
C GLY A 80 -0.60 8.48 7.38
N LEU A 81 0.47 8.91 8.07
CA LEU A 81 1.67 9.46 7.45
C LEU A 81 2.37 8.46 6.51
N ILE A 82 2.51 7.20 6.93
CA ILE A 82 3.07 6.14 6.09
C ILE A 82 2.26 6.00 4.79
N SER A 83 0.94 6.01 4.91
CA SER A 83 0.05 5.91 3.75
C SER A 83 0.20 7.11 2.81
N LEU A 84 0.34 8.33 3.34
CA LEU A 84 0.60 9.54 2.54
C LEU A 84 1.94 9.45 1.78
N PHE A 85 3.01 9.04 2.45
CA PHE A 85 4.32 8.89 1.79
C PHE A 85 4.26 7.88 0.66
N PHE A 86 3.59 6.74 0.87
CA PHE A 86 3.44 5.73 -0.17
C PHE A 86 2.52 6.20 -1.29
N ALA A 87 1.49 6.99 -1.00
CA ALA A 87 0.66 7.61 -2.04
C ALA A 87 1.51 8.52 -2.95
N TYR A 88 2.37 9.34 -2.35
CA TYR A 88 3.31 10.18 -3.09
C TYR A 88 4.28 9.35 -3.95
N PHE A 89 4.86 8.29 -3.39
CA PHE A 89 5.75 7.40 -4.15
C PHE A 89 5.03 6.67 -5.28
N ALA A 90 3.77 6.25 -5.09
CA ALA A 90 2.96 5.64 -6.14
C ALA A 90 2.71 6.62 -7.29
N LEU A 91 2.43 7.90 -6.99
CA LEU A 91 2.29 8.95 -7.99
C LEU A 91 3.61 9.23 -8.74
N GLN A 92 4.74 9.18 -8.05
CA GLN A 92 6.05 9.33 -8.71
C GLN A 92 6.38 8.10 -9.57
N ALA A 93 6.08 6.89 -9.10
CA ALA A 93 6.29 5.66 -9.85
C ALA A 93 5.48 5.67 -11.17
N ARG A 94 4.24 6.18 -11.14
CA ARG A 94 3.42 6.38 -12.34
C ARG A 94 4.15 7.16 -13.44
N ARG A 95 4.93 8.19 -13.10
CA ARG A 95 5.65 9.03 -14.07
C ARG A 95 6.80 8.29 -14.76
N ARG A 96 7.37 7.27 -14.11
CA ARG A 96 8.46 6.45 -14.66
C ARG A 96 7.98 5.42 -15.67
N ILE A 97 6.68 5.12 -15.68
CA ILE A 97 6.08 4.17 -16.59
C ILE A 97 5.76 4.91 -17.89
N ASN A 98 6.42 4.50 -18.98
CA ASN A 98 6.32 5.14 -20.29
C ASN A 98 5.17 4.63 -21.17
N GLN A 99 4.23 3.86 -20.61
CA GLN A 99 3.03 3.41 -21.31
C GLN A 99 1.89 4.41 -21.15
#